data_AF-A0A1G2F472-F1
#
_entry.id   AF-A0A1G2F472-F1
#
_cell.length_a   1.000
_cell.length_b   1.000
_cell.length_c   1.000
_cell.angle_alpha   90.00
_cell.angle_beta   90.00
_cell.angle_gamma   90.00
#
_symmetry.space_group_name_H-M   'P 1'
#
loop_
_entity.id
_entity.type
_entity.pdbx_description
1 polymer ?
#
loop_
_entity_poly.entity_id
_entity_poly.type
_entity_poly.pdbx_seq_one_letter_code
_entity_poly.pdbx_strand_id
1 'polypeptide(L)'
;MFDFENLDVYQKSKELNKEILKFLKENKYIDSYLKDQLRRASISIVINIAEGSGKYSKADKKNFYTTARGSVYECVSLFEIILEENQITKENFDSFYQKYEIISKMLLGLINSQR
;
A
#
# COMPACT_ATOMS: atom_id res chain seq x y z
N MET A 1 -22.38 -0.30 -9.58
CA MET A 1 -22.12 0.33 -8.27
C MET A 1 -20.67 0.02 -7.90
N PHE A 2 -19.94 0.96 -7.30
CA PHE A 2 -18.52 0.80 -6.97
C PHE A 2 -18.34 0.40 -5.50
N ASP A 3 -18.68 -0.85 -5.17
CA ASP A 3 -18.81 -1.31 -3.77
C ASP A 3 -17.51 -1.26 -2.96
N PHE A 4 -16.35 -1.25 -3.65
CA PHE A 4 -15.04 -1.13 -2.99
C PHE A 4 -14.88 0.18 -2.22
N GLU A 5 -15.62 1.23 -2.57
CA GLU A 5 -15.55 2.53 -1.88
C GLU A 5 -15.97 2.44 -0.42
N ASN A 6 -16.75 1.42 -0.06
CA ASN A 6 -17.21 1.14 1.30
C ASN A 6 -16.23 0.27 2.11
N LEU A 7 -15.15 -0.25 1.50
CA LEU A 7 -14.18 -1.05 2.23
C LEU A 7 -13.25 -0.14 3.03
N ASP A 8 -13.22 -0.32 4.35
CA ASP A 8 -12.31 0.44 5.23
C ASP A 8 -10.84 0.33 4.80
N VAL A 9 -10.44 -0.86 4.32
CA VAL A 9 -9.07 -1.09 3.83
C VAL A 9 -8.78 -0.30 2.56
N TYR A 10 -9.77 -0.08 1.70
CA TYR A 10 -9.64 0.77 0.52
C TYR A 10 -9.47 2.23 0.92
N GLN A 11 -10.34 2.73 1.82
CA GLN A 11 -10.29 4.12 2.28
C GLN A 11 -8.95 4.45 2.94
N LYS A 12 -8.47 3.58 3.84
CA LYS A 12 -7.15 3.75 4.50
C LYS A 12 -5.99 3.66 3.51
N SER A 13 -6.05 2.73 2.55
CA SER A 13 -5.02 2.62 1.52
C SER A 13 -4.98 3.85 0.61
N LYS A 14 -6.15 4.40 0.26
CA LYS A 14 -6.27 5.62 -0.54
C LYS A 14 -5.75 6.86 0.20
N GLU A 15 -6.06 6.96 1.49
CA GLU A 15 -5.53 8.02 2.35
C GLU A 15 -4.00 7.93 2.46
N LEU A 16 -3.47 6.74 2.78
CA LEU A 16 -2.02 6.53 2.85
C LEU A 16 -1.34 6.80 1.51
N ASN A 17 -1.94 6.37 0.38
CA ASN A 17 -1.40 6.67 -0.94
C ASN A 17 -1.29 8.19 -1.18
N LYS A 18 -2.32 8.96 -0.82
CA LYS A 18 -2.27 10.43 -0.91
C LYS A 18 -1.13 11.02 -0.09
N GLU A 19 -0.93 10.53 1.13
CA GLU A 19 0.19 10.96 1.98
C GLU A 19 1.54 10.62 1.37
N ILE A 20 1.72 9.41 0.84
CA ILE A 20 2.95 8.98 0.17
C ILE A 20 3.24 9.85 -1.05
N LEU A 21 2.25 10.10 -1.90
CA LEU A 21 2.45 10.94 -3.08
C LEU A 21 2.87 12.37 -2.70
N LYS A 22 2.30 12.91 -1.62
CA LYS A 22 2.70 14.21 -1.08
C LYS A 22 4.14 14.16 -0.54
N PHE A 23 4.44 13.16 0.29
CA PHE A 23 5.77 12.96 0.87
C PHE A 23 6.86 12.84 -0.20
N LEU A 24 6.64 12.03 -1.24
CA LEU A 24 7.62 11.84 -2.32
C LEU A 24 7.78 13.09 -3.19
N LYS A 25 6.75 13.93 -3.30
CA LYS A 25 6.80 15.21 -4.01
C LYS A 25 7.61 16.25 -3.23
N GLU A 26 7.47 16.29 -1.91
CA GLU A 26 8.11 17.28 -1.04
C GLU A 26 9.54 16.89 -0.66
N ASN A 27 9.82 15.59 -0.53
CA ASN A 27 11.15 15.08 -0.21
C ASN A 27 12.08 15.23 -1.44
N LYS A 28 13.21 15.93 -1.30
CA LYS A 28 14.21 16.11 -2.37
C LYS A 28 15.43 15.17 -2.26
N TYR A 29 15.53 14.43 -1.16
CA TYR A 29 16.69 13.62 -0.81
C TYR A 29 16.58 12.19 -1.31
N ILE A 30 15.36 11.64 -1.36
CA ILE A 30 15.14 10.27 -1.84
C ILE A 30 15.48 10.19 -3.33
N ASP A 31 16.26 9.17 -3.68
CA ASP A 31 16.60 8.85 -5.06
C ASP A 31 15.36 8.73 -5.96
N SER A 32 15.51 9.15 -7.21
CA SER A 32 14.40 9.20 -8.18
C SER A 32 13.83 7.83 -8.52
N TYR A 33 14.68 6.80 -8.58
CA TYR A 33 14.26 5.43 -8.85
C TYR A 33 13.53 4.85 -7.64
N LEU A 34 14.03 5.05 -6.43
CA LEU A 34 13.34 4.63 -5.19
C LEU A 34 11.97 5.32 -5.03
N LYS A 35 11.88 6.63 -5.37
CA LYS A 35 10.59 7.34 -5.41
C LYS A 35 9.61 6.71 -6.39
N ASP A 36 10.06 6.33 -7.58
CA ASP A 36 9.18 5.73 -8.58
C ASP A 36 8.68 4.35 -8.15
N GLN A 37 9.56 3.50 -7.61
CA GLN A 37 9.18 2.18 -7.08
C GLN A 37 8.16 2.33 -5.95
N LEU A 38 8.41 3.22 -4.99
CA LEU A 38 7.51 3.42 -3.85
C LEU A 38 6.16 4.00 -4.29
N ARG A 39 6.16 4.93 -5.25
CA ARG A 39 4.94 5.47 -5.86
C ARG A 39 4.10 4.37 -6.51
N ARG A 40 4.73 3.52 -7.33
CA ARG A 40 4.06 2.44 -8.05
C ARG A 40 3.49 1.39 -7.11
N ALA A 41 4.27 0.94 -6.13
CA ALA A 41 3.81 0.00 -5.11
C ALA A 41 2.63 0.57 -4.30
N SER A 42 2.71 1.84 -3.88
CA SER A 42 1.64 2.48 -3.13
C SER A 42 0.33 2.60 -3.93
N ILE A 43 0.42 2.94 -5.22
CA ILE A 43 -0.76 2.97 -6.12
C ILE A 43 -1.31 1.56 -6.33
N SER A 44 -0.43 0.57 -6.50
CA SER A 44 -0.78 -0.84 -6.71
C SER A 44 -1.71 -1.38 -5.62
N ILE A 45 -1.48 -1.02 -4.34
CA ILE A 45 -2.34 -1.42 -3.22
C ILE A 45 -3.79 -0.97 -3.47
N VAL A 46 -3.99 0.30 -3.82
CA VAL A 46 -5.33 0.90 -4.00
C VAL A 46 -6.06 0.28 -5.19
N ILE A 47 -5.39 0.16 -6.32
CA ILE A 47 -6.02 -0.33 -7.56
C ILE A 47 -6.33 -1.82 -7.47
N ASN A 48 -5.49 -2.63 -6.80
CA ASN A 48 -5.75 -4.05 -6.63
C ASN A 48 -6.91 -4.32 -5.65
N ILE A 49 -7.11 -3.49 -4.61
CA ILE A 49 -8.29 -3.60 -3.75
C ILE A 49 -9.57 -3.32 -4.57
N ALA A 50 -9.57 -2.25 -5.35
CA ALA A 50 -10.72 -1.87 -6.18
C ALA A 50 -11.03 -2.95 -7.24
N GLU A 51 -10.00 -3.41 -7.96
CA GLU A 51 -10.17 -4.44 -8.99
C GLU A 51 -10.60 -5.78 -8.39
N GLY A 52 -10.00 -6.18 -7.28
CA GLY A 52 -10.37 -7.39 -6.55
C GLY A 52 -11.84 -7.37 -6.13
N SER A 53 -12.35 -6.25 -5.63
CA SER A 53 -13.77 -6.12 -5.26
C SER A 53 -14.72 -6.33 -6.44
N GLY A 54 -14.30 -6.01 -7.66
CA GLY A 54 -15.10 -6.18 -8.89
C GLY A 54 -15.09 -7.60 -9.46
N LYS A 55 -14.26 -8.51 -8.96
CA LYS A 55 -14.20 -9.88 -9.49
C LYS A 55 -15.39 -10.71 -9.03
N TYR A 56 -15.83 -11.65 -9.88
CA TYR A 56 -16.95 -12.53 -9.58
C TYR A 56 -16.54 -13.68 -8.65
N SER A 57 -15.45 -14.38 -8.98
CA SER A 57 -15.03 -15.56 -8.24
C SER A 57 -14.25 -15.18 -6.97
N LYS A 58 -14.46 -15.93 -5.88
CA LYS A 58 -13.70 -15.75 -4.64
C LYS A 58 -12.20 -15.95 -4.85
N ALA A 59 -11.82 -16.88 -5.72
CA ALA A 59 -10.43 -17.15 -6.06
C ALA A 59 -9.75 -15.92 -6.70
N ASP A 60 -10.43 -15.28 -7.66
CA ASP A 60 -9.90 -14.06 -8.28
C ASP A 60 -9.81 -12.92 -7.27
N LYS A 61 -10.87 -12.69 -6.48
CA LYS A 61 -10.83 -11.68 -5.39
C LYS A 61 -9.60 -11.88 -4.50
N LYS A 62 -9.37 -13.11 -4.06
CA LYS A 62 -8.25 -13.50 -3.21
C LYS A 62 -6.90 -13.19 -3.87
N ASN A 63 -6.75 -13.47 -5.15
CA ASN A 63 -5.51 -13.16 -5.88
C ASN A 63 -5.21 -11.66 -5.88
N PHE A 64 -6.20 -10.82 -6.20
CA PHE A 64 -6.03 -9.35 -6.17
C PHE A 64 -5.72 -8.81 -4.78
N TYR A 65 -6.40 -9.30 -3.74
CA TYR A 65 -6.10 -8.89 -2.36
C TYR A 65 -4.72 -9.37 -1.90
N THR A 66 -4.27 -10.52 -2.38
CA THR A 66 -2.91 -11.03 -2.14
C THR A 66 -1.87 -10.14 -2.83
N THR A 67 -2.12 -9.71 -4.07
CA THR A 67 -1.27 -8.74 -4.78
C THR A 67 -1.21 -7.41 -4.05
N ALA A 68 -2.36 -6.87 -3.62
CA ALA A 68 -2.41 -5.64 -2.82
C ALA A 68 -1.57 -5.77 -1.55
N ARG A 69 -1.65 -6.93 -0.88
CA ARG A 69 -0.85 -7.21 0.31
C ARG A 69 0.63 -7.34 -0.03
N GLY A 70 0.99 -7.95 -1.14
CA GLY A 70 2.36 -7.97 -1.67
C GLY A 70 2.92 -6.56 -1.84
N SER A 71 2.18 -5.64 -2.44
CA SER A 71 2.62 -4.26 -2.60
C SER A 71 2.76 -3.48 -1.28
N VAL A 72 2.06 -3.86 -0.21
CA VAL A 72 2.34 -3.34 1.14
C VAL A 72 3.75 -3.74 1.59
N TYR A 73 4.15 -4.99 1.36
CA TYR A 73 5.49 -5.47 1.72
C TYR A 73 6.56 -4.75 0.89
N GLU A 74 6.32 -4.55 -0.41
CA GLU A 74 7.20 -3.74 -1.28
C GLU A 74 7.39 -2.34 -0.71
N CYS A 75 6.31 -1.65 -0.31
CA CYS A 75 6.42 -0.32 0.28
C CYS A 75 7.27 -0.32 1.56
N VAL A 76 7.05 -1.27 2.47
CA VAL A 76 7.82 -1.36 3.72
C VAL A 76 9.30 -1.60 3.45
N SER A 77 9.63 -2.56 2.59
CA SER A 77 11.03 -2.84 2.25
C SER A 77 11.72 -1.68 1.53
N LEU A 78 11.00 -0.95 0.67
CA LEU A 78 11.53 0.28 0.07
C LEU A 78 11.80 1.36 1.12
N PHE A 79 10.92 1.51 2.10
CA PHE A 79 11.14 2.44 3.21
C PHE A 79 12.34 2.05 4.09
N GLU A 80 12.59 0.75 4.29
CA GLU A 80 13.80 0.25 4.97
C GLU A 80 15.07 0.63 4.20
N ILE A 81 15.11 0.37 2.89
CA ILE A 81 16.25 0.75 2.03
C ILE A 81 16.49 2.27 2.08
N ILE A 82 15.43 3.06 1.94
CA ILE A 82 15.51 4.54 1.97
C ILE A 82 16.04 5.03 3.34
N LEU A 83 15.67 4.37 4.44
CA LEU A 83 16.18 4.68 5.78
C LEU A 83 17.66 4.32 5.91
N GLU A 84 18.08 3.14 5.44
CA GLU A 84 19.48 2.69 5.45
C GLU A 84 20.39 3.60 4.62
N GLU A 85 19.87 4.17 3.53
CA GLU A 85 20.56 5.20 2.74
C GLU A 85 20.53 6.60 3.38
N ASN A 86 19.97 6.75 4.60
CA ASN A 86 19.83 8.01 5.34
C ASN A 86 19.05 9.10 4.57
N GLN A 87 18.12 8.71 3.70
CA GLN A 87 17.31 9.65 2.89
C GLN A 87 16.02 10.10 3.59
N ILE A 88 15.70 9.49 4.74
CA ILE A 88 14.56 9.81 5.60
C ILE A 88 14.95 9.66 7.08
N THR A 89 14.13 10.22 7.97
CA THR A 89 14.30 10.02 9.41
C THR A 89 13.63 8.74 9.89
N LYS A 90 14.05 8.24 11.06
CA LYS A 90 13.43 7.08 11.71
C LYS A 90 11.96 7.34 12.05
N GLU A 91 11.62 8.57 12.44
CA GLU A 91 10.25 8.97 12.75
C GLU A 91 9.35 8.94 11.50
N ASN A 92 9.87 9.35 10.33
CA ASN A 92 9.13 9.20 9.07
C ASN A 92 8.90 7.72 8.74
N PHE A 93 9.93 6.89 8.88
CA PHE A 93 9.83 5.46 8.66
C PHE A 93 8.78 4.82 9.58
N ASP A 94 8.88 5.02 10.90
CA ASP A 94 7.99 4.39 11.88
C ASP A 94 6.53 4.82 11.69
N SER A 95 6.29 6.09 11.33
CA SER A 95 4.96 6.60 11.00
C SER A 95 4.32 5.87 9.81
N PHE A 96 5.05 5.71 8.71
CA PHE A 96 4.53 4.98 7.54
C PHE A 96 4.42 3.48 7.81
N TYR A 97 5.39 2.88 8.51
CA TYR A 97 5.40 1.48 8.87
C TYR A 97 4.12 1.09 9.63
N GLN A 98 3.75 1.85 10.66
CA GLN A 98 2.53 1.58 11.44
C GLN A 98 1.27 1.60 10.59
N LYS A 99 1.16 2.54 9.64
CA LYS A 99 0.02 2.62 8.71
C LYS A 99 -0.02 1.43 7.75
N TYR A 100 1.12 1.01 7.22
CA TYR A 100 1.21 -0.19 6.39
C TYR A 100 0.91 -1.47 7.17
N GLU A 101 1.33 -1.56 8.43
CA GLU A 101 1.03 -2.72 9.28
C GLU A 101 -0.49 -2.90 9.47
N ILE A 102 -1.21 -1.80 9.72
CA ILE A 102 -2.68 -1.81 9.82
C ILE A 102 -3.31 -2.30 8.50
N ILE A 103 -2.89 -1.75 7.36
CA ILE A 103 -3.42 -2.16 6.05
C ILE A 103 -3.10 -3.63 5.76
N SER A 104 -1.90 -4.11 6.09
CA SER A 104 -1.49 -5.51 5.92
C SER A 104 -2.38 -6.47 6.71
N LYS A 105 -2.73 -6.11 7.96
CA LYS A 105 -3.65 -6.87 8.81
C LYS A 105 -5.07 -6.90 8.23
N MET A 106 -5.57 -5.77 7.73
CA MET A 106 -6.89 -5.69 7.10
C MET A 106 -6.98 -6.50 5.81
N LEU A 107 -5.96 -6.41 4.94
CA LEU A 107 -5.86 -7.21 3.73
C LEU A 107 -5.81 -8.70 4.03
N LEU A 108 -5.08 -9.11 5.06
CA LEU A 108 -5.07 -10.50 5.51
C LEU A 108 -6.48 -10.98 5.93
N GLY A 109 -7.22 -10.14 6.66
CA GLY A 109 -8.62 -10.41 6.98
C GLY A 109 -9.49 -10.59 5.73
N LEU A 110 -9.34 -9.71 4.75
CA LEU A 110 -10.09 -9.74 3.49
C LEU A 110 -9.73 -10.96 2.62
N ILE A 111 -8.45 -11.37 2.59
CA ILE A 111 -7.99 -12.60 1.93
C ILE A 111 -8.63 -13.83 2.59
N ASN A 112 -8.65 -13.87 3.93
CA ASN A 112 -9.19 -14.98 4.69
C ASN A 112 -10.72 -15.09 4.60
N SER A 113 -11.43 -14.00 4.29
CA SER A 113 -12.88 -14.03 4.05
C SER A 113 -13.26 -14.55 2.65
N GLN A 114 -12.30 -14.72 1.72
CA GLN A 114 -12.54 -15.30 0.39
C GLN A 114 -12.42 -16.83 0.35
N ARG A 115 -12.76 -17.51 1.46
CA ARG A 115 -12.82 -18.98 1.54
C ARG A 115 -14.01 -19.54 0.79
#